data_AF-H8MH67-F1
#
_entry.id   AF-H8MH67-F1
#
_cell.length_a   1.000
_cell.length_b   1.000
_cell.length_c   1.000
_cell.angle_alpha   90.00
_cell.angle_beta   90.00
_cell.angle_gamma   90.00
#
_symmetry.space_group_name_H-M   'P 1'
#
loop_
_entity.id
_entity.type
_entity.pdbx_description
1 polymer ?
#
loop_
_entity_poly.entity_id
_entity_poly.type
_entity_poly.pdbx_seq_one_letter_code
_entity_poly.pdbx_strand_id
1 'polypeptide(L)'
;MGSFRRQLLWIGIAGLGIACASSGARRFYLASEIRKRDGIEGLSIAPGPWPEVPAVLTRTSLVPDDLVIPTLQALLELPGAVDACDANTGRPRPEASEYCVAIYRTPTDWRVSWPIKNTVKPGGSCMPPFGGVEDADLGGDLPVFGYAHNHPCASDLSNQDLRTWPMTKSEGAWVVVAYGTTPDGRLARDKQGQVIPAWGWLATGHRASPRFYKWNQAGEVFRWDVSRKQWKFQARCEPSPSSMLRPEGVPPKCSAALHP
;
A
#
# COMPACT_ATOMS: atom_id res chain seq x y z
N MET A 1 31.17 40.91 62.61
CA MET A 1 31.50 41.73 61.41
C MET A 1 31.85 40.78 60.28
N GLY A 2 31.28 40.98 59.08
CA GLY A 2 31.68 40.26 57.87
C GLY A 2 30.66 39.26 57.30
N SER A 3 29.58 39.79 56.71
CA SER A 3 28.71 39.09 55.76
C SER A 3 29.38 39.08 54.39
N PHE A 4 29.44 37.94 53.68
CA PHE A 4 29.65 37.90 52.23
C PHE A 4 28.93 36.71 51.58
N ARG A 5 28.03 37.06 50.65
CA ARG A 5 27.32 36.22 49.67
C ARG A 5 28.25 35.68 48.56
N ARG A 6 27.90 34.51 48.00
CA ARG A 6 27.86 34.14 46.55
C ARG A 6 27.69 32.61 46.48
N GLN A 7 26.55 31.99 46.18
CA GLN A 7 25.75 31.92 44.94
C GLN A 7 26.51 31.50 43.66
N LEU A 8 26.05 30.36 43.10
CA LEU A 8 26.15 29.84 41.73
C LEU A 8 27.50 29.27 41.26
N LEU A 9 27.54 27.97 40.91
CA LEU A 9 27.26 27.49 39.55
C LEU A 9 27.26 25.95 39.49
N TRP A 10 26.14 25.39 39.03
CA TRP A 10 26.01 24.02 38.57
C TRP A 10 26.64 23.91 37.17
N ILE A 11 27.53 22.94 36.94
CA ILE A 11 27.94 22.54 35.59
C ILE A 11 27.39 21.13 35.36
N GLY A 12 26.23 21.07 34.72
CA GLY A 12 25.73 19.86 34.08
C GLY A 12 26.41 19.69 32.72
N ILE A 13 26.98 18.51 32.47
CA ILE A 13 27.38 18.10 31.13
C ILE A 13 26.36 17.07 30.68
N ALA A 14 25.31 17.56 30.00
CA ALA A 14 24.43 16.74 29.19
C ALA A 14 25.13 16.49 27.84
N GLY A 15 25.68 15.31 27.65
CA GLY A 15 26.18 14.85 26.35
C GLY A 15 25.01 14.50 25.44
N LEU A 16 24.52 15.47 24.68
CA LEU A 16 23.70 15.22 23.49
C LEU A 16 24.56 14.55 22.42
N GLY A 17 24.34 13.27 22.20
CA GLY A 17 24.80 12.54 21.02
C GLY A 17 23.61 12.21 20.11
N ILE A 18 22.94 13.21 19.54
CA ILE A 18 22.02 12.97 18.42
C ILE A 18 22.91 12.83 17.18
N ALA A 19 23.26 11.60 16.85
CA ALA A 19 23.86 11.27 15.57
C ALA A 19 22.78 11.44 14.49
N CYS A 20 22.76 12.60 13.84
CA CYS A 20 22.07 12.80 12.57
C CYS A 20 22.80 11.99 11.49
N ALA A 21 22.43 10.72 11.33
CA ALA A 21 22.77 9.95 10.14
C ALA A 21 21.86 10.41 8.98
N SER A 22 22.24 11.51 8.34
CA SER A 22 21.67 11.95 7.06
C SER A 22 22.24 11.11 5.90
N SER A 23 22.07 9.78 5.96
CA SER A 23 22.01 9.00 4.72
C SER A 23 20.71 9.40 4.04
N GLY A 24 20.73 9.87 2.79
CA GLY A 24 19.53 10.31 2.06
C GLY A 24 18.36 9.38 2.38
N ALA A 25 17.35 9.90 3.08
CA ALA A 25 16.36 9.07 3.76
C ALA A 25 15.75 8.11 2.74
N ARG A 26 15.93 6.80 2.93
CA ARG A 26 15.33 5.77 2.06
C ARG A 26 13.83 6.07 2.01
N ARG A 27 13.26 6.13 0.80
CA ARG A 27 11.82 6.36 0.59
C ARG A 27 11.07 5.13 0.10
N PHE A 28 11.78 4.16 -0.47
CA PHE A 28 11.24 2.93 -1.04
C PHE A 28 12.31 1.83 -1.10
N TYR A 29 11.88 0.61 -1.42
CA TYR A 29 12.75 -0.52 -1.75
C TYR A 29 12.57 -0.91 -3.21
N LEU A 30 13.63 -1.40 -3.85
CA LEU A 30 13.51 -2.07 -5.15
C LEU A 30 13.04 -3.51 -4.93
N ALA A 31 12.27 -4.06 -5.87
CA ALA A 31 11.85 -5.47 -5.79
C ALA A 31 13.02 -6.46 -5.63
N SER A 32 14.20 -6.13 -6.17
CA SER A 32 15.43 -6.93 -6.04
C SER A 32 16.08 -6.88 -4.65
N GLU A 33 15.77 -5.87 -3.83
CA GLU A 33 16.27 -5.75 -2.46
C GLU A 33 15.41 -6.52 -1.45
N ILE A 34 14.24 -6.99 -1.87
CA ILE A 34 13.23 -7.56 -0.97
C ILE A 34 13.37 -9.08 -0.90
N ARG A 35 13.29 -9.62 0.32
CA ARG A 35 13.24 -11.06 0.58
C ARG A 35 11.97 -11.65 -0.04
N LYS A 36 12.09 -12.83 -0.62
CA LYS A 36 10.96 -13.61 -1.17
C LYS A 36 10.58 -14.73 -0.19
N ARG A 37 9.28 -14.92 0.04
CA ARG A 37 8.76 -16.06 0.82
C ARG A 37 8.88 -17.34 0.00
N ASP A 38 9.35 -18.41 0.64
CA ASP A 38 9.57 -19.73 0.02
C ASP A 38 10.46 -19.69 -1.25
N GLY A 39 11.23 -18.60 -1.46
CA GLY A 39 12.01 -18.39 -2.68
C GLY A 39 11.18 -18.10 -3.94
N ILE A 40 9.86 -17.97 -3.82
CA ILE A 40 8.93 -17.85 -4.95
C ILE A 40 8.94 -16.42 -5.51
N GLU A 41 9.10 -16.30 -6.82
CA GLU A 41 8.96 -15.03 -7.52
C GLU A 41 7.51 -14.53 -7.46
N GLY A 42 7.33 -13.28 -6.98
CA GLY A 42 6.01 -12.69 -6.73
C GLY A 42 5.60 -12.69 -5.24
N LEU A 43 6.24 -13.49 -4.38
CA LEU A 43 5.96 -13.49 -2.93
C LEU A 43 6.94 -12.61 -2.14
N SER A 44 7.07 -11.36 -2.55
CA SER A 44 7.91 -10.38 -1.84
C SER A 44 7.39 -10.11 -0.43
N ILE A 45 8.29 -9.98 0.55
CA ILE A 45 7.98 -9.63 1.94
C ILE A 45 8.40 -8.17 2.18
N ALA A 46 7.45 -7.23 2.20
CA ALA A 46 7.78 -5.82 2.40
C ALA A 46 8.15 -5.54 3.86
N PRO A 47 9.16 -4.70 4.14
CA PRO A 47 9.39 -4.17 5.48
C PRO A 47 8.22 -3.28 5.92
N GLY A 48 7.99 -3.14 7.22
CA GLY A 48 7.03 -2.19 7.79
C GLY A 48 7.44 -1.74 9.20
N PRO A 49 6.83 -0.68 9.75
CA PRO A 49 5.96 0.28 9.08
C PRO A 49 6.72 1.30 8.22
N TRP A 50 6.06 1.86 7.21
CA TRP A 50 6.58 2.99 6.44
C TRP A 50 6.45 4.30 7.23
N PRO A 51 7.55 4.97 7.62
CA PRO A 51 7.51 6.14 8.51
C PRO A 51 6.82 7.39 7.93
N GLU A 52 6.66 7.48 6.60
CA GLU A 52 5.97 8.62 5.96
C GLU A 52 4.45 8.60 6.18
N VAL A 53 3.89 7.44 6.57
CA VAL A 53 2.46 7.27 6.82
C VAL A 53 2.23 6.98 8.30
N PRO A 54 1.44 7.78 9.02
CA PRO A 54 1.18 7.54 10.43
C PRO A 54 0.35 6.27 10.65
N ALA A 55 0.68 5.53 11.70
CA ALA A 55 -0.17 4.44 12.17
C ALA A 55 -1.50 4.98 12.70
N VAL A 56 -2.60 4.24 12.48
CA VAL A 56 -3.94 4.64 12.94
C VAL A 56 -4.39 3.73 14.08
N LEU A 57 -4.44 4.30 15.29
CA LEU A 57 -4.93 3.64 16.49
C LEU A 57 -6.45 3.58 16.49
N THR A 58 -7.01 2.42 16.20
CA THR A 58 -8.46 2.24 16.21
C THR A 58 -8.88 0.80 16.48
N ARG A 59 -10.06 0.65 17.08
CA ARG A 59 -10.68 -0.65 17.36
C ARG A 59 -11.54 -1.17 16.22
N THR A 60 -11.78 -0.37 15.17
CA THR A 60 -12.56 -0.81 14.01
C THR A 60 -11.86 -1.98 13.29
N SER A 61 -12.66 -2.89 12.74
CA SER A 61 -12.21 -3.96 11.83
C SER A 61 -12.09 -3.49 10.39
N LEU A 62 -12.63 -2.30 10.06
CA LEU A 62 -12.52 -1.71 8.74
C LEU A 62 -11.21 -0.94 8.60
N VAL A 63 -10.63 -1.01 7.40
CA VAL A 63 -9.44 -0.23 7.06
C VAL A 63 -9.80 1.26 7.12
N PRO A 64 -9.11 2.07 7.95
CA PRO A 64 -9.49 3.46 8.16
C PRO A 64 -9.06 4.35 7.00
N ASP A 65 -9.94 5.26 6.58
CA ASP A 65 -9.63 6.23 5.52
C ASP A 65 -8.49 7.18 5.92
N ASP A 66 -8.32 7.43 7.23
CA ASP A 66 -7.21 8.21 7.80
C ASP A 66 -5.84 7.53 7.65
N LEU A 67 -5.81 6.24 7.29
CA LEU A 67 -4.58 5.53 6.87
C LEU A 67 -4.46 5.55 5.35
N VAL A 68 -5.56 5.23 4.66
CA VAL A 68 -5.60 5.05 3.21
C VAL A 68 -5.26 6.35 2.47
N ILE A 69 -5.93 7.46 2.80
CA ILE A 69 -5.77 8.70 2.04
C ILE A 69 -4.34 9.25 2.17
N PRO A 70 -3.73 9.33 3.36
CA PRO A 70 -2.31 9.71 3.47
C PRO A 70 -1.37 8.75 2.73
N THR A 71 -1.67 7.45 2.73
CA THR A 71 -0.88 6.47 1.96
C THR A 71 -0.91 6.76 0.47
N LEU A 72 -2.10 6.98 -0.10
CA LEU A 72 -2.26 7.26 -1.53
C LEU A 72 -1.61 8.60 -1.92
N GLN A 73 -1.65 9.59 -1.05
CA GLN A 73 -0.94 10.85 -1.23
C GLN A 73 0.57 10.65 -1.22
N ALA A 74 1.11 9.96 -0.21
CA ALA A 74 2.53 9.70 -0.07
C ALA A 74 3.09 8.90 -1.26
N LEU A 75 2.32 7.96 -1.82
CA LEU A 75 2.71 7.24 -3.04
C LEU A 75 2.95 8.19 -4.23
N LEU A 76 2.08 9.19 -4.44
CA LEU A 76 2.23 10.17 -5.53
C LEU A 76 3.42 11.13 -5.34
N GLU A 77 3.95 11.24 -4.13
CA GLU A 77 5.13 12.04 -3.81
C GLU A 77 6.45 11.29 -4.05
N LEU A 78 6.40 10.00 -4.37
CA LEU A 78 7.56 9.21 -4.70
C LEU A 78 8.10 9.57 -6.10
N PRO A 79 9.42 9.46 -6.33
CA PRO A 79 10.02 9.82 -7.62
C PRO A 79 9.41 9.03 -8.79
N GLY A 80 8.97 9.74 -9.83
CA GLY A 80 8.39 9.12 -11.02
C GLY A 80 7.00 8.52 -10.84
N ALA A 81 6.34 8.77 -9.70
CA ALA A 81 5.02 8.20 -9.38
C ALA A 81 3.83 8.93 -10.01
N VAL A 82 4.04 10.12 -10.57
CA VAL A 82 3.00 10.97 -11.16
C VAL A 82 3.62 11.84 -12.26
N ASP A 83 2.82 12.23 -13.25
CA ASP A 83 3.23 13.12 -14.35
C ASP A 83 4.47 12.61 -15.12
N ALA A 84 4.62 11.29 -15.20
CA ALA A 84 5.79 10.61 -15.79
C ALA A 84 5.51 9.98 -17.16
N CYS A 85 4.45 10.43 -17.84
CA CYS A 85 4.14 10.01 -19.20
C CYS A 85 4.67 11.02 -20.23
N ASP A 86 5.09 10.52 -21.39
CA ASP A 86 5.45 11.35 -22.53
C ASP A 86 4.18 12.01 -23.11
N ALA A 87 4.21 13.33 -23.26
CA ALA A 87 3.02 14.11 -23.63
C ALA A 87 2.54 13.82 -25.06
N ASN A 88 3.42 13.35 -25.94
CA ASN A 88 3.09 13.10 -27.35
C ASN A 88 2.55 11.69 -27.57
N THR A 89 3.03 10.71 -26.80
CA THR A 89 2.72 9.29 -27.00
C THR A 89 1.82 8.70 -25.91
N GLY A 90 1.66 9.38 -24.77
CA GLY A 90 0.95 8.86 -23.61
C GLY A 90 1.64 7.64 -22.99
N ARG A 91 2.90 7.35 -23.35
CA ARG A 91 3.66 6.21 -22.84
C ARG A 91 4.48 6.60 -21.62
N PRO A 92 4.70 5.68 -20.66
CA PRO A 92 5.58 5.94 -19.53
C PRO A 92 6.99 6.33 -20.00
N ARG A 93 7.55 7.41 -19.43
CA ARG A 93 8.95 7.81 -19.61
C ARG A 93 9.88 6.89 -18.80
N PRO A 94 11.20 6.85 -19.06
CA PRO A 94 12.11 5.94 -18.37
C PRO A 94 12.11 6.04 -16.83
N GLU A 95 11.80 7.21 -16.29
CA GLU A 95 11.70 7.44 -14.84
C GLU A 95 10.35 7.03 -14.24
N ALA A 96 9.34 6.75 -15.06
CA ALA A 96 8.00 6.36 -14.62
C ALA A 96 8.04 5.10 -13.75
N SER A 97 7.40 5.19 -12.59
CA SER A 97 7.52 4.19 -11.55
C SER A 97 6.16 3.91 -10.92
N GLU A 98 5.86 2.63 -10.75
CA GLU A 98 4.78 2.18 -9.89
C GLU A 98 5.35 1.69 -8.57
N TYR A 99 4.62 1.98 -7.49
CA TYR A 99 4.97 1.62 -6.12
C TYR A 99 3.79 0.88 -5.52
N CYS A 100 4.07 -0.23 -4.82
CA CYS A 100 3.05 -1.00 -4.11
C CYS A 100 3.34 -1.01 -2.62
N VAL A 101 2.27 -0.97 -1.83
CA VAL A 101 2.31 -1.17 -0.39
C VAL A 101 1.23 -2.17 0.02
N ALA A 102 1.49 -2.88 1.11
CA ALA A 102 0.47 -3.63 1.84
C ALA A 102 -0.12 -2.77 2.96
N ILE A 103 -1.44 -2.87 3.13
CA ILE A 103 -2.13 -2.38 4.33
C ILE A 103 -2.29 -3.56 5.27
N TYR A 104 -1.76 -3.43 6.48
CA TYR A 104 -1.75 -4.51 7.46
C TYR A 104 -2.19 -3.99 8.84
N ARG A 105 -2.55 -4.91 9.72
CA ARG A 105 -3.03 -4.59 11.05
C ARG A 105 -2.20 -5.28 12.11
N THR A 106 -1.87 -4.55 13.16
CA THR A 106 -1.32 -5.08 14.39
C THR A 106 -2.44 -5.34 15.40
N PRO A 107 -2.16 -5.87 16.60
CA PRO A 107 -3.17 -5.97 17.64
C PRO A 107 -3.78 -4.62 18.06
N THR A 108 -3.09 -3.50 17.82
CA THR A 108 -3.43 -2.18 18.39
C THR A 108 -3.71 -1.10 17.36
N ASP A 109 -3.17 -1.20 16.15
CA ASP A 109 -3.22 -0.17 15.13
C ASP A 109 -3.26 -0.74 13.70
N TRP A 110 -3.51 0.16 12.75
CA TRP A 110 -3.33 -0.08 11.32
C TRP A 110 -2.06 0.59 10.83
N ARG A 111 -1.34 -0.08 9.94
CA ARG A 111 -0.05 0.34 9.41
C ARG A 111 0.05 0.03 7.91
N VAL A 112 1.07 0.60 7.28
CA VAL A 112 1.36 0.38 5.86
C VAL A 112 2.82 -0.03 5.71
N SER A 113 3.07 -1.00 4.82
CA SER A 113 4.43 -1.45 4.52
C SER A 113 5.20 -0.37 3.77
N TRP A 114 6.52 -0.48 3.77
CA TRP A 114 7.36 0.28 2.86
C TRP A 114 6.95 0.05 1.39
N PRO A 115 7.02 1.09 0.54
CA PRO A 115 6.71 0.97 -0.86
C PRO A 115 7.79 0.16 -1.59
N ILE A 116 7.34 -0.81 -2.37
CA ILE A 116 8.18 -1.55 -3.32
C ILE A 116 8.05 -0.89 -4.69
N LYS A 117 9.16 -0.37 -5.18
CA LYS A 117 9.29 0.22 -6.51
C LYS A 117 9.39 -0.85 -7.58
N ASN A 118 8.58 -0.70 -8.61
CA ASN A 118 8.76 -1.38 -9.89
C ASN A 118 8.92 -0.33 -11.01
N THR A 119 9.90 -0.52 -11.88
CA THR A 119 10.03 0.30 -13.09
C THR A 119 9.02 -0.18 -14.12
N VAL A 120 8.24 0.73 -14.69
CA VAL A 120 7.21 0.39 -15.69
C VAL A 120 7.87 0.00 -17.00
N LYS A 121 8.36 -1.24 -17.10
CA LYS A 121 8.68 -1.86 -18.38
C LYS A 121 7.37 -2.24 -19.09
N PRO A 122 7.32 -2.30 -20.43
CA PRO A 122 6.16 -2.81 -21.13
C PRO A 122 5.86 -4.24 -20.64
N GLY A 123 4.76 -4.41 -19.90
CA GLY A 123 4.32 -5.69 -19.33
C GLY A 123 4.47 -5.86 -17.80
N GLY A 124 5.07 -4.91 -17.09
CA GLY A 124 5.18 -4.98 -15.62
C GLY A 124 4.17 -4.07 -14.92
N SER A 125 3.14 -4.66 -14.31
CA SER A 125 2.41 -3.99 -13.23
C SER A 125 3.22 -4.07 -11.95
N CYS A 126 2.99 -3.16 -11.02
CA CYS A 126 3.52 -3.30 -9.69
C CYS A 126 3.03 -4.61 -9.04
N MET A 127 3.96 -5.40 -8.51
CA MET A 127 3.63 -6.60 -7.75
C MET A 127 3.57 -6.25 -6.27
N PRO A 128 2.39 -6.32 -5.64
CA PRO A 128 2.31 -6.13 -4.20
C PRO A 128 3.11 -7.17 -3.42
N PRO A 129 3.45 -6.87 -2.16
CA PRO A 129 4.16 -7.81 -1.30
C PRO A 129 3.25 -8.96 -0.85
N PHE A 130 2.92 -9.88 -1.76
CA PHE A 130 2.06 -11.04 -1.51
C PHE A 130 2.66 -12.02 -0.49
N GLY A 131 3.97 -11.96 -0.25
CA GLY A 131 4.64 -12.74 0.80
C GLY A 131 4.40 -12.20 2.22
N GLY A 132 3.73 -11.06 2.36
CA GLY A 132 3.40 -10.44 3.64
C GLY A 132 4.26 -9.22 3.98
N VAL A 133 4.18 -8.82 5.25
CA VAL A 133 4.93 -7.69 5.81
C VAL A 133 5.80 -8.17 6.95
N GLU A 134 7.07 -7.76 6.96
CA GLU A 134 7.98 -7.91 8.10
C GLU A 134 7.95 -6.59 8.90
N ASP A 135 7.11 -6.52 9.92
CA ASP A 135 7.02 -5.36 10.81
C ASP A 135 8.22 -5.32 11.75
N ALA A 136 8.81 -4.13 11.92
CA ALA A 136 10.00 -3.91 12.72
C ALA A 136 9.84 -4.30 14.20
N ASP A 137 8.61 -4.23 14.73
CA ASP A 137 8.31 -4.50 16.13
C ASP A 137 7.71 -5.90 16.34
N LEU A 138 6.97 -6.41 15.36
CA LEU A 138 6.09 -7.58 15.50
C LEU A 138 6.43 -8.76 14.58
N GLY A 139 7.37 -8.59 13.64
CA GLY A 139 7.81 -9.64 12.72
C GLY A 139 6.87 -9.91 11.55
N GLY A 140 7.01 -11.10 10.96
CA GLY A 140 6.55 -11.41 9.59
C GLY A 140 5.20 -12.13 9.42
N ASP A 141 4.39 -12.28 10.46
CA ASP A 141 3.11 -13.03 10.44
C ASP A 141 1.91 -12.15 10.84
N LEU A 142 1.77 -11.02 10.14
CA LEU A 142 0.66 -10.08 10.34
C LEU A 142 -0.37 -10.18 9.22
N PRO A 143 -1.67 -10.00 9.54
CA PRO A 143 -2.71 -10.03 8.53
C PRO A 143 -2.63 -8.82 7.60
N VAL A 144 -2.63 -9.08 6.30
CA VAL A 144 -2.70 -8.08 5.22
C VAL A 144 -4.14 -7.97 4.73
N PHE A 145 -4.66 -6.75 4.68
CA PHE A 145 -6.06 -6.43 4.34
C PHE A 145 -6.23 -5.81 2.96
N GLY A 146 -5.17 -5.82 2.17
CA GLY A 146 -5.20 -5.27 0.82
C GLY A 146 -3.92 -4.56 0.43
N TYR A 147 -3.95 -4.01 -0.77
CA TYR A 147 -2.81 -3.37 -1.39
C TYR A 147 -3.19 -2.05 -2.02
N ALA A 148 -2.29 -1.08 -1.91
CA ALA A 148 -2.40 0.18 -2.60
C ALA A 148 -1.23 0.34 -3.59
N HIS A 149 -1.50 0.93 -4.75
CA HIS A 149 -0.47 1.31 -5.70
C HIS A 149 -0.78 2.64 -6.39
N ASN A 150 0.17 3.15 -7.17
CA ASN A 150 -0.03 4.33 -8.02
C ASN A 150 0.00 3.98 -9.52
N HIS A 151 -0.51 4.90 -10.35
CA HIS A 151 -0.25 4.94 -11.79
C HIS A 151 0.53 6.22 -12.15
N PRO A 152 1.71 6.10 -12.78
CA PRO A 152 2.57 7.26 -13.11
C PRO A 152 2.05 8.12 -14.27
N CYS A 153 1.09 7.59 -15.02
CA CYS A 153 0.61 8.14 -16.28
C CYS A 153 -0.82 8.67 -16.22
N ALA A 154 -1.33 8.94 -15.02
CA ALA A 154 -2.69 9.42 -14.81
C ALA A 154 -3.78 8.51 -15.43
N SER A 155 -3.46 7.23 -15.70
CA SER A 155 -4.41 6.25 -16.21
C SER A 155 -5.43 5.89 -15.13
N ASP A 156 -6.67 5.71 -15.55
CA ASP A 156 -7.72 5.23 -14.65
C ASP A 156 -7.53 3.75 -14.28
N LEU A 157 -8.42 3.24 -13.43
CA LEU A 157 -8.39 1.87 -12.94
C LEU A 157 -8.38 0.87 -14.10
N SER A 158 -7.45 -0.07 -14.07
CA SER A 158 -7.26 -1.09 -15.08
C SER A 158 -7.89 -2.43 -14.66
N ASN A 159 -8.08 -3.29 -15.65
CA ASN A 159 -8.48 -4.69 -15.44
C ASN A 159 -7.49 -5.50 -14.61
N GLN A 160 -6.20 -5.12 -14.67
CA GLN A 160 -5.14 -5.76 -13.90
C GLN A 160 -5.26 -5.40 -12.41
N ASP A 161 -5.61 -4.14 -12.11
CA ASP A 161 -5.77 -3.64 -10.74
C ASP A 161 -6.87 -4.45 -10.02
N LEU A 162 -7.99 -4.68 -10.71
CA LEU A 162 -9.16 -5.41 -10.19
C LEU A 162 -8.89 -6.89 -9.84
N ARG A 163 -7.76 -7.45 -10.27
CA ARG A 163 -7.34 -8.83 -9.99
C ARG A 163 -6.41 -8.95 -8.79
N THR A 164 -5.98 -7.81 -8.23
CA THR A 164 -4.94 -7.76 -7.20
C THR A 164 -5.53 -7.91 -5.81
N TRP A 165 -5.21 -9.02 -5.13
CA TRP A 165 -5.78 -9.41 -3.84
C TRP A 165 -4.74 -10.12 -2.96
N PRO A 166 -4.88 -10.13 -1.62
CA PRO A 166 -4.02 -10.90 -0.72
C PRO A 166 -3.86 -12.36 -1.14
N MET A 167 -2.71 -12.96 -0.81
CA MET A 167 -2.43 -14.37 -1.05
C MET A 167 -2.14 -15.08 0.27
N THR A 168 -2.46 -16.36 0.34
CA THR A 168 -2.16 -17.19 1.51
C THR A 168 -1.74 -18.60 1.12
N LYS A 169 -1.01 -19.28 2.01
CA LYS A 169 -0.72 -20.70 1.88
C LYS A 169 -1.93 -21.55 2.29
N SER A 170 -2.37 -22.44 1.41
CA SER A 170 -3.44 -23.42 1.63
C SER A 170 -3.01 -24.74 1.00
N GLU A 171 -3.02 -25.84 1.79
CA GLU A 171 -2.64 -27.18 1.32
C GLU A 171 -1.27 -27.23 0.60
N GLY A 172 -0.33 -26.38 1.02
CA GLY A 172 1.01 -26.28 0.43
C GLY A 172 1.11 -25.39 -0.81
N ALA A 173 0.00 -24.88 -1.35
CA ALA A 173 -0.05 -23.96 -2.49
C ALA A 173 -0.42 -22.52 -2.05
N TRP A 174 0.02 -21.53 -2.82
CA TRP A 174 -0.37 -20.13 -2.61
C TRP A 174 -1.62 -19.81 -3.42
N VAL A 175 -2.67 -19.32 -2.75
CA VAL A 175 -3.96 -18.99 -3.36
C VAL A 175 -4.35 -17.56 -3.06
N VAL A 176 -5.04 -16.93 -4.00
CA VAL A 176 -5.62 -15.60 -3.83
C VAL A 176 -6.81 -15.67 -2.87
N VAL A 177 -6.86 -14.74 -1.91
CA VAL A 177 -7.91 -14.63 -0.90
C VAL A 177 -8.45 -13.21 -0.87
N ALA A 178 -9.77 -13.09 -0.97
CA ALA A 178 -10.49 -11.82 -0.96
C ALA A 178 -10.72 -11.25 0.47
N TYR A 179 -9.95 -11.72 1.44
CA TYR A 179 -10.09 -11.41 2.86
C TYR A 179 -8.73 -11.09 3.46
N GLY A 180 -8.74 -10.39 4.58
CA GLY A 180 -7.55 -10.18 5.39
C GLY A 180 -6.96 -11.51 5.80
N THR A 181 -5.69 -11.76 5.48
CA THR A 181 -5.02 -13.02 5.78
C THR A 181 -3.59 -12.78 6.21
N THR A 182 -3.12 -13.56 7.18
CA THR A 182 -1.69 -13.73 7.41
C THR A 182 -1.10 -14.59 6.30
N PRO A 183 0.22 -14.52 6.06
CA PRO A 183 0.88 -15.39 5.09
C PRO A 183 0.76 -16.89 5.41
N ASP A 184 0.59 -17.26 6.68
CA ASP A 184 0.53 -18.65 7.14
C ASP A 184 -0.84 -19.35 6.91
N GLY A 185 -1.88 -18.63 6.47
CA GLY A 185 -3.21 -19.22 6.27
C GLY A 185 -4.33 -18.64 7.13
N ARG A 186 -4.03 -17.83 8.15
CA ARG A 186 -5.06 -17.40 9.10
C ARG A 186 -5.85 -16.19 8.60
N LEU A 187 -7.15 -16.42 8.42
CA LEU A 187 -8.12 -15.37 8.13
C LEU A 187 -8.26 -14.41 9.31
N ALA A 188 -8.16 -13.11 9.03
CA ALA A 188 -8.46 -12.06 9.97
C ALA A 188 -9.96 -11.97 10.22
N ARG A 189 -10.32 -11.89 11.51
CA ARG A 189 -11.71 -11.84 11.96
C ARG A 189 -11.97 -10.62 12.84
N ASP A 190 -13.17 -10.09 12.77
CA ASP A 190 -13.64 -9.07 13.71
C ASP A 190 -14.03 -9.65 15.06
N LYS A 191 -14.54 -8.81 15.97
CA LYS A 191 -14.93 -9.22 17.32
C LYS A 191 -16.12 -10.20 17.33
N GLN A 192 -16.88 -10.23 16.24
CA GLN A 192 -18.04 -11.10 16.03
C GLN A 192 -17.63 -12.40 15.32
N GLY A 193 -16.34 -12.59 15.05
CA GLY A 193 -15.81 -13.77 14.36
C GLY A 193 -16.00 -13.73 12.83
N GLN A 194 -16.51 -12.62 12.27
CA GLN A 194 -16.72 -12.49 10.83
C GLN A 194 -15.39 -12.21 10.12
N VAL A 195 -15.21 -12.80 8.95
CA VAL A 195 -14.03 -12.56 8.12
C VAL A 195 -14.02 -11.10 7.65
N ILE A 196 -12.86 -10.47 7.71
CA ILE A 196 -12.72 -9.07 7.30
C ILE A 196 -12.35 -9.04 5.81
N PRO A 197 -13.11 -8.35 4.95
CA PRO A 197 -12.83 -8.30 3.52
C PRO A 197 -11.54 -7.53 3.22
N ALA A 198 -10.82 -7.98 2.20
CA ALA A 198 -9.71 -7.23 1.63
C ALA A 198 -10.20 -6.18 0.64
N TRP A 199 -9.37 -5.16 0.41
CA TRP A 199 -9.64 -4.07 -0.52
C TRP A 199 -8.42 -3.78 -1.38
N GLY A 200 -8.63 -3.19 -2.55
CA GLY A 200 -7.56 -2.60 -3.34
C GLY A 200 -7.71 -1.09 -3.42
N TRP A 201 -6.60 -0.37 -3.54
CA TRP A 201 -6.59 1.08 -3.72
C TRP A 201 -5.61 1.52 -4.81
N LEU A 202 -5.99 2.59 -5.50
CA LEU A 202 -5.20 3.19 -6.57
C LEU A 202 -5.07 4.70 -6.34
N ALA A 203 -3.85 5.21 -6.48
CA ALA A 203 -3.54 6.62 -6.63
C ALA A 203 -3.17 6.96 -8.08
N THR A 204 -3.88 7.88 -8.70
CA THR A 204 -3.63 8.28 -10.10
C THR A 204 -3.94 9.77 -10.29
N GLY A 205 -3.99 10.22 -11.53
CA GLY A 205 -4.18 11.62 -11.91
C GLY A 205 -2.87 12.39 -11.98
N HIS A 206 -2.98 13.71 -11.89
CA HIS A 206 -1.86 14.64 -11.93
C HIS A 206 -1.56 15.15 -10.51
N ARG A 207 -0.35 15.65 -10.28
CA ARG A 207 0.02 16.21 -8.97
C ARG A 207 -0.95 17.29 -8.47
N ALA A 208 -1.45 18.13 -9.37
CA ALA A 208 -2.40 19.20 -9.05
C ALA A 208 -3.85 18.70 -8.89
N SER A 209 -4.15 17.48 -9.36
CA SER A 209 -5.51 16.93 -9.37
C SER A 209 -5.47 15.40 -9.19
N PRO A 210 -5.08 14.91 -8.00
CA PRO A 210 -4.99 13.49 -7.74
C PRO A 210 -6.38 12.85 -7.75
N ARG A 211 -6.44 11.59 -8.17
CA ARG A 211 -7.64 10.76 -8.14
C ARG A 211 -7.33 9.51 -7.34
N PHE A 212 -8.22 9.15 -6.43
CA PHE A 212 -8.10 7.97 -5.59
C PHE A 212 -9.27 7.05 -5.84
N TYR A 213 -8.98 5.76 -6.02
CA TYR A 213 -9.97 4.73 -6.19
C TYR A 213 -9.80 3.65 -5.12
N LYS A 214 -10.90 2.97 -4.80
CA LYS A 214 -10.86 1.70 -4.09
C LYS A 214 -11.84 0.72 -4.70
N TRP A 215 -11.57 -0.56 -4.54
CA TRP A 215 -12.46 -1.63 -4.98
C TRP A 215 -12.50 -2.81 -4.02
N ASN A 216 -13.57 -3.58 -4.09
CA ASN A 216 -13.78 -4.78 -3.29
C ASN A 216 -14.02 -6.02 -4.17
N GLN A 217 -14.09 -7.17 -3.51
CA GLN A 217 -14.32 -8.48 -4.14
C GLN A 217 -15.68 -8.60 -4.85
N ALA A 218 -16.66 -7.76 -4.51
CA ALA A 218 -17.95 -7.72 -5.20
C ALA A 218 -17.86 -6.95 -6.53
N GLY A 219 -16.65 -6.50 -6.90
CA GLY A 219 -16.41 -5.72 -8.10
C GLY A 219 -16.80 -4.26 -7.95
N GLU A 220 -17.20 -3.81 -6.76
CA GLU A 220 -17.63 -2.43 -6.56
C GLU A 220 -16.43 -1.51 -6.56
N VAL A 221 -16.48 -0.47 -7.39
CA VAL A 221 -15.44 0.54 -7.55
C VAL A 221 -15.95 1.85 -7.01
N PHE A 222 -15.14 2.51 -6.20
CA PHE A 222 -15.42 3.80 -5.61
C PHE A 222 -14.31 4.79 -5.93
N ARG A 223 -14.68 6.07 -6.02
CA ARG A 223 -13.75 7.19 -6.15
C ARG A 223 -13.85 8.09 -4.92
N TRP A 224 -12.73 8.57 -4.42
CA TRP A 224 -12.72 9.52 -3.32
C TRP A 224 -13.23 10.89 -3.76
N ASP A 225 -14.22 11.40 -3.05
CA ASP A 225 -14.66 12.79 -3.13
C ASP A 225 -13.91 13.60 -2.06
N VAL A 226 -12.92 14.37 -2.51
CA VAL A 226 -12.09 15.22 -1.64
C VAL A 226 -12.94 16.25 -0.88
N SER A 227 -13.97 16.82 -1.52
CA SER A 227 -14.79 17.88 -0.91
C SER A 227 -15.67 17.36 0.21
N ARG A 228 -16.20 16.14 0.05
CA ARG A 228 -17.10 15.51 1.01
C ARG A 228 -16.42 14.51 1.93
N LYS A 229 -15.11 14.27 1.74
CA LYS A 229 -14.31 13.26 2.44
C LYS A 229 -15.02 11.89 2.49
N GLN A 230 -15.49 11.42 1.34
CA GLN A 230 -16.24 10.17 1.26
C GLN A 230 -15.94 9.42 -0.04
N TRP A 231 -16.10 8.10 0.01
CA TRP A 231 -16.05 7.24 -1.17
C TRP A 231 -17.39 7.26 -1.91
N LYS A 232 -17.37 7.71 -3.17
CA LYS A 232 -18.53 7.66 -4.07
C LYS A 232 -18.46 6.44 -4.95
N PHE A 233 -19.52 5.63 -4.95
CA PHE A 233 -19.66 4.54 -5.90
C PHE A 233 -19.52 5.05 -7.33
N GLN A 234 -18.80 4.33 -8.17
CA GLN A 234 -18.62 4.63 -9.58
C GLN A 234 -19.20 3.54 -10.45
N ALA A 235 -18.87 2.28 -10.18
CA ALA A 235 -19.24 1.16 -11.04
C ALA A 235 -19.20 -0.17 -10.30
N ARG A 236 -19.79 -1.20 -10.93
CA ARG A 236 -19.53 -2.60 -10.60
C ARG A 236 -18.83 -3.27 -11.78
N CYS A 237 -17.72 -3.93 -11.49
CA CYS A 237 -16.86 -4.65 -12.42
C CYS A 237 -16.92 -6.14 -12.13
N GLU A 238 -17.63 -6.90 -12.97
CA GLU A 238 -17.73 -8.35 -12.82
C GLU A 238 -16.43 -9.02 -13.28
N PRO A 239 -15.68 -9.68 -12.39
CA PRO A 239 -14.53 -10.47 -12.77
C PRO A 239 -15.01 -11.60 -13.68
N SER A 240 -14.43 -11.72 -14.88
CA SER A 240 -14.66 -12.91 -15.69
C SER A 240 -13.79 -14.05 -15.17
N PRO A 241 -14.35 -15.25 -14.90
CA PRO A 241 -13.58 -16.37 -14.39
C PRO A 241 -12.44 -16.72 -15.36
N SER A 242 -11.27 -17.07 -14.79
CA SER A 242 -10.18 -17.66 -15.56
C SER A 242 -10.64 -18.96 -16.20
N SER A 243 -10.20 -19.23 -17.43
CA SER A 243 -10.44 -20.51 -18.10
C SER A 243 -9.11 -21.16 -18.45
N MET A 244 -9.09 -22.47 -18.72
CA MET A 244 -7.87 -23.17 -19.15
C MET A 244 -7.25 -22.58 -20.43
N LEU A 245 -8.05 -21.86 -21.24
CA LEU A 245 -7.63 -21.21 -22.48
C LEU A 245 -7.16 -19.75 -22.29
N ARG A 246 -7.47 -19.14 -21.14
CA ARG A 246 -7.03 -17.80 -20.74
C ARG A 246 -6.73 -17.83 -19.23
N PRO A 247 -5.54 -18.31 -18.83
CA PRO A 247 -5.10 -18.30 -17.44
C PRO A 247 -5.10 -16.89 -16.83
N GLU A 248 -4.82 -15.88 -17.66
CA GLU A 248 -4.86 -14.47 -17.30
C GLU A 248 -6.30 -13.93 -17.16
N GLY A 249 -7.31 -14.73 -17.50
CA GLY A 249 -8.74 -14.39 -17.53
C GLY A 249 -9.12 -13.32 -18.56
N VAL A 250 -10.41 -12.97 -18.63
CA VAL A 250 -10.90 -11.86 -19.47
C VAL A 250 -10.96 -10.58 -18.62
N PRO A 251 -10.59 -9.40 -19.14
CA PRO A 251 -10.97 -8.10 -18.58
C PRO A 251 -12.34 -8.10 -17.88
N PRO A 252 -12.47 -7.70 -16.60
CA PRO A 252 -13.77 -7.58 -15.96
C PRO A 252 -14.71 -6.68 -16.76
N LYS A 253 -15.99 -7.05 -16.77
CA LYS A 253 -17.03 -6.23 -17.38
C LYS A 253 -17.46 -5.18 -16.37
N CYS A 254 -17.04 -3.94 -16.57
CA CYS A 254 -17.47 -2.82 -15.76
C CYS A 254 -18.74 -2.18 -16.32
N SER A 255 -19.68 -1.82 -15.45
CA SER A 255 -20.80 -0.93 -15.82
C SER A 255 -20.23 0.37 -16.40
N ALA A 256 -20.88 0.92 -17.43
CA ALA A 256 -20.36 1.99 -18.32
C ALA A 256 -19.79 3.27 -17.65
N ALA A 257 -20.02 3.48 -16.36
CA ALA A 257 -19.59 4.66 -15.61
C ALA A 257 -18.07 4.79 -15.37
N LEU A 258 -17.23 3.82 -15.74
CA LEU A 258 -15.76 3.95 -15.67
C LEU A 258 -15.11 4.59 -16.91
N HIS A 259 -15.87 4.79 -17.99
CA HIS A 259 -15.38 5.43 -19.22
C HIS A 259 -16.27 6.63 -19.56
N PRO A 260 -16.01 7.83 -19.01
CA PRO A 260 -16.49 9.07 -19.61
C PRO A 260 -15.81 9.36 -20.95
#